data_AF-A0A4D4MFB7-F1
#
_entry.id   AF-A0A4D4MFB7-F1
#
_cell.length_a   1.000
_cell.length_b   1.000
_cell.length_c   1.000
_cell.angle_alpha   90.00
_cell.angle_beta   90.00
_cell.angle_gamma   90.00
#
_symmetry.space_group_name_H-M   'P 1'
#
loop_
_entity.id
_entity.type
_entity.pdbx_description
1 polymer ?
#
loop_
_entity_poly.entity_id
_entity_poly.type
_entity_poly.pdbx_seq_one_letter_code
_entity_poly.pdbx_strand_id
1 'polypeptide(L)'
;MDSQSVKGASTVGRNSRGYDAAKKINGRKRHITVDTLGLPVMITVTPAYIQDRDAARDVFWRLRLTQPQITQIWADRGYAGDLVDWARERLWLSLRIVSRPKGTKGFVVLPRRWKVERTIGWCMNARRNARDYERLPQHSEAHLNWALITMMTRRLTRRSPRTSQWTKKPPAARA
;
A
#
# COMPACT_ATOMS: atom_id res chain seq x y z
N MET A 1 0.05 -5.86 1.08
CA MET A 1 -0.98 -4.88 0.73
C MET A 1 -1.13 -3.91 1.87
N ASP A 2 -1.34 -2.65 1.55
CA ASP A 2 -1.72 -1.61 2.52
C ASP A 2 -2.54 -0.54 1.79
N SER A 3 -3.25 0.29 2.56
CA SER A 3 -4.04 1.38 2.03
C SER A 3 -3.50 2.73 2.50
N GLN A 4 -3.81 3.79 1.77
CA GLN A 4 -3.59 5.14 2.23
C GLN A 4 -4.70 6.08 1.79
N SER A 5 -5.28 6.80 2.74
CA SER A 5 -6.20 7.90 2.44
C SER A 5 -5.42 9.17 2.10
N VAL A 6 -5.79 9.81 1.00
CA VAL A 6 -5.23 11.10 0.56
C VAL A 6 -6.36 12.11 0.40
N LYS A 7 -6.08 13.38 0.71
CA LYS A 7 -7.04 14.46 0.49
C LYS A 7 -7.33 14.55 -1.01
N GLY A 8 -8.57 14.82 -1.38
CA GLY A 8 -8.90 15.17 -2.76
C GLY A 8 -8.93 16.69 -2.95
N ALA A 9 -8.69 17.17 -4.17
CA ALA A 9 -8.84 18.57 -4.58
C ALA A 9 -10.30 18.92 -4.92
N SER A 10 -10.61 20.17 -5.25
CA SER A 10 -11.97 20.58 -5.66
C SER A 10 -12.47 19.83 -6.91
N THR A 11 -11.55 19.36 -7.76
CA THR A 11 -11.82 18.62 -9.01
C THR A 11 -12.34 17.20 -8.81
N VAL A 12 -12.10 16.59 -7.64
CA VAL A 12 -12.57 15.24 -7.32
C VAL A 12 -14.05 15.31 -6.93
N GLY A 13 -14.91 14.72 -7.75
CA GLY A 13 -16.36 14.75 -7.58
C GLY A 13 -16.86 14.00 -6.34
N ARG A 14 -18.00 14.44 -5.78
CA ARG A 14 -18.64 13.87 -4.58
C ARG A 14 -18.91 12.37 -4.68
N ASN A 15 -19.25 11.90 -5.89
CA ASN A 15 -19.51 10.49 -6.19
C ASN A 15 -18.28 9.57 -6.07
N SER A 16 -17.07 10.12 -6.09
CA SER A 16 -15.82 9.35 -6.11
C SER A 16 -14.90 9.70 -4.95
N ARG A 17 -15.39 10.40 -3.93
CA ARG A 17 -14.66 10.69 -2.68
C ARG A 17 -15.49 10.31 -1.45
N GLY A 18 -14.80 10.21 -0.32
CA GLY A 18 -15.38 9.86 0.95
C GLY A 18 -14.63 10.46 2.12
N TYR A 19 -15.22 10.35 3.31
CA TYR A 19 -14.58 10.75 4.55
C TYR A 19 -14.06 9.52 5.30
N ASP A 20 -12.75 9.49 5.50
CA ASP A 20 -12.09 8.53 6.39
C ASP A 20 -12.05 9.15 7.80
N ALA A 21 -12.89 8.64 8.70
CA ALA A 21 -12.98 9.14 10.07
C ALA A 21 -11.72 8.87 10.90
N ALA A 22 -11.03 7.74 10.65
CA ALA A 22 -9.83 7.37 11.39
C ALA A 22 -8.66 8.31 11.06
N LYS A 23 -8.57 8.75 9.79
CA LYS A 23 -7.53 9.69 9.34
C LYS A 23 -7.99 11.15 9.29
N LYS A 24 -9.28 11.40 9.47
CA LYS A 24 -9.93 12.70 9.28
C LYS A 24 -9.66 13.29 7.89
N ILE A 25 -9.74 12.45 6.87
CA ILE A 25 -9.43 12.82 5.47
C ILE A 25 -10.69 12.75 4.62
N ASN A 26 -11.03 13.87 3.96
CA ASN A 26 -11.98 13.87 2.85
C ASN A 26 -11.23 13.70 1.52
N GLY A 27 -11.44 12.58 0.86
CA GLY A 27 -10.78 12.29 -0.41
C GLY A 27 -10.94 10.85 -0.86
N ARG A 28 -9.84 10.27 -1.35
CA ARG A 28 -9.80 8.90 -1.85
C ARG A 28 -8.81 8.07 -1.06
N LYS A 29 -9.02 6.76 -1.07
CA LYS A 29 -8.13 5.78 -0.48
C LYS A 29 -7.52 4.93 -1.58
N ARG A 30 -6.19 4.90 -1.64
CA ARG A 30 -5.41 4.09 -2.57
C ARG A 30 -5.02 2.79 -1.89
N HIS A 31 -5.42 1.68 -2.49
CA HIS A 31 -5.11 0.31 -2.06
C HIS A 31 -3.99 -0.19 -2.94
N ILE A 32 -2.84 -0.50 -2.34
CA ILE A 32 -1.64 -0.88 -3.10
C ILE A 32 -1.17 -2.25 -2.66
N THR A 33 -1.06 -3.16 -3.62
CA THR A 33 -0.41 -4.46 -3.48
C THR A 33 0.92 -4.41 -4.21
N VAL A 34 1.97 -4.83 -3.51
CA VAL A 34 3.34 -4.86 -4.03
C VAL A 34 3.94 -6.24 -3.85
N ASP A 35 4.95 -6.54 -4.66
CA ASP A 35 5.78 -7.73 -4.54
C ASP A 35 6.79 -7.63 -3.37
N THR A 36 7.68 -8.62 -3.27
CA THR A 36 8.73 -8.66 -2.23
C THR A 36 9.81 -7.61 -2.44
N LEU A 37 9.93 -6.98 -3.61
CA LEU A 37 10.86 -5.88 -3.90
C LEU A 37 10.23 -4.50 -3.63
N GLY A 38 8.90 -4.45 -3.48
CA GLY A 38 8.11 -3.23 -3.35
C GLY A 38 7.67 -2.65 -4.70
N LEU A 39 7.66 -3.46 -5.76
CA LEU A 39 7.13 -3.09 -7.08
C LEU A 39 5.62 -3.31 -7.10
N PRO A 40 4.83 -2.43 -7.77
CA PRO A 40 3.39 -2.56 -7.82
C PRO A 40 2.97 -3.84 -8.54
N VAL A 41 1.98 -4.52 -7.98
CA VAL A 41 1.29 -5.64 -8.61
C VAL A 41 -0.15 -5.25 -8.94
N MET A 42 -0.82 -4.58 -8.01
CA MET A 42 -2.20 -4.10 -8.19
C MET A 42 -2.39 -2.79 -7.43
N ILE A 43 -3.07 -1.84 -8.06
CA ILE A 43 -3.45 -0.56 -7.46
C ILE A 43 -4.94 -0.36 -7.72
N THR A 44 -5.68 0.03 -6.69
CA THR A 44 -7.09 0.40 -6.81
C THR A 44 -7.38 1.62 -5.98
N VAL A 45 -8.13 2.57 -6.52
CA VAL A 45 -8.51 3.81 -5.84
C VAL A 45 -10.01 3.81 -5.58
N THR A 46 -10.37 4.07 -4.33
CA THR A 46 -11.76 4.06 -3.85
C THR A 46 -12.09 5.36 -3.11
N PRO A 47 -13.36 5.71 -2.90
CA PRO A 47 -13.75 6.73 -1.92
C PRO A 47 -13.18 6.42 -0.53
N ALA A 48 -12.72 7.44 0.22
CA ALA A 48 -11.99 7.17 1.46
C ALA A 48 -12.83 6.55 2.61
N TYR A 49 -14.17 6.60 2.52
CA TYR A 49 -15.06 5.94 3.50
C TYR A 49 -15.10 4.41 3.32
N ILE A 50 -14.67 3.89 2.17
CA ILE A 50 -14.65 2.44 1.92
C ILE A 50 -13.64 1.81 2.88
N GLN A 51 -14.08 0.77 3.58
CA GLN A 51 -13.21 0.06 4.50
C GLN A 51 -12.23 -0.82 3.74
N ASP A 52 -11.04 -0.97 4.31
CA ASP A 52 -9.92 -1.67 3.68
C ASP A 52 -10.28 -3.11 3.34
N ARG A 53 -11.04 -3.77 4.21
CA ARG A 53 -11.53 -5.13 4.00
C ARG A 53 -12.47 -5.27 2.79
N ASP A 54 -13.31 -4.28 2.54
CA ASP A 54 -14.31 -4.31 1.47
C ASP A 54 -13.62 -4.09 0.13
N ALA A 55 -12.72 -3.10 0.06
CA ALA A 55 -11.89 -2.87 -1.11
C ALA A 55 -10.96 -4.06 -1.40
N ALA A 56 -10.43 -4.70 -0.36
CA ALA A 56 -9.55 -5.85 -0.52
C ALA A 56 -10.22 -7.06 -1.18
N ARG A 57 -11.53 -7.26 -1.00
CA ARG A 57 -12.25 -8.33 -1.71
C ARG A 57 -12.14 -8.17 -3.23
N ASP A 58 -12.42 -6.96 -3.73
CA ASP A 58 -12.31 -6.65 -5.17
C ASP A 58 -10.85 -6.74 -5.65
N VAL A 59 -9.90 -6.18 -4.87
CA VAL A 59 -8.46 -6.28 -5.19
C VAL A 59 -8.00 -7.73 -5.30
N PHE A 60 -8.39 -8.60 -4.35
CA PHE A 60 -7.99 -10.01 -4.36
C PHE A 60 -8.65 -10.80 -5.47
N TRP A 61 -9.92 -10.52 -5.77
CA TRP A 61 -10.60 -11.11 -6.93
C TRP A 61 -9.85 -10.80 -8.23
N ARG A 62 -9.55 -9.52 -8.48
CA ARG A 62 -8.78 -9.10 -9.67
C ARG A 62 -7.37 -9.68 -9.67
N LEU A 63 -6.72 -9.72 -8.50
CA LEU A 63 -5.39 -10.32 -8.36
C LEU A 63 -5.42 -11.80 -8.75
N ARG A 64 -6.45 -12.55 -8.34
CA ARG A 64 -6.57 -13.98 -8.68
C ARG A 64 -6.78 -14.19 -10.18
N LEU A 65 -7.53 -13.31 -10.85
CA LEU A 65 -7.76 -13.38 -12.29
C LEU A 65 -6.52 -13.03 -13.12
N THR A 66 -5.75 -12.05 -12.66
CA THR A 66 -4.63 -11.47 -13.44
C THR A 66 -3.27 -12.04 -13.08
N GLN A 67 -3.10 -12.51 -11.83
CA GLN A 67 -1.85 -13.00 -11.25
C GLN A 67 -2.09 -14.27 -10.42
N PRO A 68 -2.57 -15.38 -11.03
CA PRO A 68 -2.95 -16.60 -10.32
C PRO A 68 -1.79 -17.28 -9.56
N GLN A 69 -0.55 -16.98 -9.94
CA GLN A 69 0.66 -17.46 -9.26
C GLN A 69 0.89 -16.85 -7.87
N ILE A 70 0.21 -15.73 -7.55
CA ILE A 70 0.28 -15.15 -6.21
C ILE A 70 -0.69 -15.90 -5.32
N THR A 71 -0.13 -16.59 -4.31
CA THR A 71 -0.91 -17.41 -3.37
C THR A 71 -0.91 -16.85 -1.94
N GLN A 72 -0.05 -15.86 -1.64
CA GLN A 72 0.12 -15.34 -0.29
C GLN A 72 0.20 -13.82 -0.27
N ILE A 73 -0.55 -13.22 0.65
CA ILE A 73 -0.62 -11.76 0.83
C ILE A 73 -0.36 -11.44 2.31
N TRP A 74 0.47 -10.44 2.58
CA TRP A 74 0.60 -9.85 3.91
C TRP A 74 -0.19 -8.55 3.97
N ALA A 75 -0.97 -8.37 5.02
CA ALA A 75 -1.70 -7.15 5.31
C ALA A 75 -1.71 -6.89 6.82
N ASP A 76 -2.17 -5.72 7.25
CA ASP A 76 -2.27 -5.42 8.67
C ASP A 76 -3.60 -5.82 9.30
N ARG A 77 -3.79 -5.48 10.58
CA ARG A 77 -4.99 -5.84 11.33
C ARG A 77 -6.28 -5.27 10.73
N GLY A 78 -6.22 -4.19 9.94
CA GLY A 78 -7.39 -3.61 9.27
C GLY A 78 -8.03 -4.55 8.24
N TYR A 79 -7.29 -5.58 7.81
CA TYR A 79 -7.73 -6.59 6.84
C TYR A 79 -8.14 -7.93 7.49
N ALA A 80 -8.20 -7.99 8.82
CA ALA A 80 -8.58 -9.20 9.54
C ALA A 80 -10.11 -9.47 9.47
N GLY A 81 -10.54 -10.58 10.08
CA GLY A 81 -11.94 -11.03 10.10
C GLY A 81 -12.30 -11.89 8.88
N ASP A 82 -13.57 -11.89 8.50
CA ASP A 82 -14.16 -12.77 7.46
C ASP A 82 -13.44 -12.70 6.10
N LEU A 83 -12.69 -11.62 5.84
CA LEU A 83 -11.87 -11.50 4.63
C LEU A 83 -10.82 -12.62 4.54
N VAL A 84 -10.24 -13.03 5.66
CA VAL A 84 -9.19 -14.06 5.71
C VAL A 84 -9.74 -15.40 5.23
N ASP A 85 -10.87 -15.82 5.81
CA ASP A 85 -11.52 -17.09 5.45
C ASP A 85 -12.08 -17.02 4.03
N TRP A 86 -12.73 -15.92 3.65
CA TRP A 86 -13.21 -15.71 2.28
C TRP A 86 -12.09 -15.80 1.24
N ALA A 87 -10.93 -15.19 1.49
CA ALA A 87 -9.79 -15.23 0.56
C ALA A 87 -9.24 -16.67 0.42
N ARG A 88 -9.19 -17.43 1.52
CA ARG A 88 -8.78 -18.83 1.51
C ARG A 88 -9.78 -19.69 0.73
N GLU A 89 -11.06 -19.56 1.03
CA GLU A 89 -12.11 -20.46 0.54
C GLU A 89 -12.54 -20.17 -0.90
N ARG A 90 -12.54 -18.89 -1.31
CA ARG A 90 -13.02 -18.50 -2.65
C ARG A 90 -11.91 -18.27 -3.65
N LEU A 91 -10.70 -17.93 -3.19
CA LEU A 91 -9.59 -17.54 -4.06
C LEU A 91 -8.32 -18.37 -3.88
N TRP A 92 -8.30 -19.31 -2.92
CA TRP A 92 -7.11 -20.07 -2.55
C TRP A 92 -5.92 -19.15 -2.20
N LEU A 93 -6.22 -18.00 -1.58
CA LEU A 93 -5.24 -16.99 -1.16
C LEU A 93 -5.02 -17.05 0.35
N SER A 94 -3.77 -17.26 0.76
CA SER A 94 -3.36 -17.15 2.17
C SER A 94 -3.15 -15.68 2.56
N LEU A 95 -4.16 -15.06 3.18
CA LEU A 95 -4.02 -13.74 3.78
C LEU A 95 -3.39 -13.82 5.18
N ARG A 96 -2.14 -13.39 5.32
CA ARG A 96 -1.43 -13.32 6.60
C ARG A 96 -1.53 -11.93 7.22
N ILE A 97 -2.26 -11.85 8.33
CA ILE A 97 -2.38 -10.62 9.11
C ILE A 97 -1.13 -10.42 9.98
N VAL A 98 -0.35 -9.39 9.66
CA VAL A 98 0.82 -8.98 10.43
C VAL A 98 0.40 -7.89 11.40
N SER A 99 0.37 -8.22 12.69
CA SER A 99 0.06 -7.27 13.75
C SER A 99 1.18 -7.21 14.78
N ARG A 100 1.24 -6.09 15.51
CA ARG A 100 2.21 -5.92 16.60
C ARG A 100 2.00 -7.00 17.67
N PRO A 101 3.07 -7.66 18.14
CA PRO A 101 2.98 -8.60 19.25
C PRO A 101 2.36 -7.90 20.48
N LYS A 102 1.49 -8.61 21.21
CA LYS A 102 0.87 -8.09 22.43
C LYS A 102 1.98 -7.85 23.48
N GLY A 103 1.91 -6.72 24.18
CA GLY A 103 2.82 -6.40 25.29
C GLY A 103 4.15 -5.73 24.91
N THR A 104 4.46 -5.52 23.63
CA THR A 104 5.71 -4.83 23.26
C THR A 104 5.61 -3.32 23.50
N LYS A 105 6.61 -2.74 24.18
CA LYS A 105 6.79 -1.28 24.32
C LYS A 105 7.77 -0.78 23.25
N GLY A 106 7.56 0.44 22.73
CA GLY A 106 8.44 1.04 21.71
C GLY A 106 8.24 0.52 20.26
N PHE A 107 9.04 1.03 19.33
CA PHE A 107 8.94 0.69 17.90
C PHE A 107 9.39 -0.74 17.62
N VAL A 108 8.57 -1.51 16.90
CA VAL A 108 8.87 -2.89 16.48
C VAL A 108 8.76 -2.96 14.96
N VAL A 109 9.81 -3.43 14.31
CA VAL A 109 9.79 -3.66 12.86
C VAL A 109 8.90 -4.88 12.59
N LEU A 110 7.77 -4.64 11.93
CA LEU A 110 6.89 -5.71 11.47
C LEU A 110 7.46 -6.31 10.16
N PRO A 111 7.75 -7.62 10.12
CA PRO A 111 8.30 -8.25 8.92
C PRO A 111 7.41 -8.03 7.70
N ARG A 112 8.04 -7.72 6.56
CA ARG A 112 7.44 -7.58 5.21
C ARG A 112 6.44 -6.42 5.01
N ARG A 113 5.79 -5.89 6.06
CA ARG A 113 4.83 -4.77 5.97
C ARG A 113 5.47 -3.47 5.47
N TRP A 114 6.70 -3.17 5.91
CA TRP A 114 7.41 -1.94 5.52
C TRP A 114 7.64 -1.79 4.01
N LYS A 115 7.58 -2.88 3.23
CA LYS A 115 7.80 -2.85 1.78
C LYS A 115 6.74 -2.01 1.08
N VAL A 116 5.46 -2.24 1.40
CA VAL A 116 4.33 -1.51 0.79
C VAL A 116 4.25 -0.08 1.31
N GLU A 117 4.47 0.14 2.61
CA GLU A 117 4.49 1.47 3.21
C GLU A 117 5.59 2.35 2.59
N ARG A 118 6.77 1.78 2.35
CA ARG A 118 7.85 2.46 1.62
C ARG A 118 7.45 2.81 0.19
N THR A 119 6.75 1.91 -0.50
CA THR A 119 6.24 2.18 -1.86
C THR A 119 5.22 3.32 -1.85
N ILE A 120 4.31 3.33 -0.88
CA ILE A 120 3.40 4.45 -0.63
C ILE A 120 4.18 5.75 -0.38
N GLY A 121 5.25 5.70 0.41
CA GLY A 121 6.15 6.83 0.64
C GLY A 121 6.81 7.33 -0.64
N TRP A 122 7.26 6.44 -1.53
CA TRP A 122 7.78 6.84 -2.84
C TRP A 122 6.72 7.49 -3.73
N CYS A 123 5.49 6.98 -3.72
CA CYS A 123 4.38 7.62 -4.43
C CYS A 123 4.18 9.06 -3.93
N MET A 124 4.31 9.33 -2.63
CA MET A 124 4.21 10.69 -2.09
C MET A 124 5.33 11.64 -2.55
N ASN A 125 6.50 11.12 -2.90
CA ASN A 125 7.60 11.95 -3.44
C ASN A 125 7.31 12.47 -4.85
N ALA A 126 6.42 11.81 -5.59
CA ALA A 126 5.86 12.38 -6.81
C ALA A 126 4.79 13.40 -6.40
N ARG A 127 5.15 14.70 -6.39
CA ARG A 127 4.32 15.80 -5.84
C ARG A 127 2.84 15.75 -6.25
N ARG A 128 2.56 15.35 -7.49
CA ARG A 128 1.19 15.20 -8.00
C ARG A 128 0.33 14.20 -7.20
N ASN A 129 0.93 13.18 -6.60
CA ASN A 129 0.26 12.13 -5.84
C ASN A 129 0.12 12.44 -4.34
N ALA A 130 0.56 13.62 -3.88
CA ALA A 130 0.40 14.03 -2.48
C ALA A 130 -1.05 14.40 -2.13
N ARG A 131 -1.82 14.81 -3.14
CA ARG A 131 -3.26 15.08 -3.10
C ARG A 131 -3.86 14.51 -4.38
N ASP A 132 -5.07 13.96 -4.31
CA ASP A 132 -5.74 13.48 -5.52
C ASP A 132 -6.41 14.65 -6.25
N TYR A 133 -5.99 14.92 -7.48
CA TYR A 133 -6.54 15.97 -8.34
C TYR A 133 -7.47 15.41 -9.43
N GLU A 134 -7.59 14.09 -9.52
CA GLU A 134 -8.13 13.43 -10.71
C GLU A 134 -9.64 13.27 -10.64
N ARG A 135 -10.33 13.62 -11.72
CA ARG A 135 -11.80 13.51 -11.78
C ARG A 135 -12.26 12.04 -11.70
N LEU A 136 -11.52 11.12 -12.30
CA LEU A 136 -11.79 9.68 -12.30
C LEU A 136 -10.78 8.92 -11.42
N PRO A 137 -11.21 7.92 -10.62
CA PRO A 137 -10.30 7.06 -9.86
C PRO A 137 -9.23 6.38 -10.72
N GLN A 138 -9.60 5.97 -11.94
CA GLN A 138 -8.71 5.29 -12.89
C GLN A 138 -7.53 6.18 -13.31
N HIS A 139 -7.73 7.51 -13.40
CA HIS A 139 -6.63 8.44 -13.67
C HIS A 139 -5.69 8.57 -12.47
N SER A 140 -6.23 8.53 -11.25
CA SER A 140 -5.43 8.49 -10.01
C SER A 140 -4.59 7.20 -9.96
N GLU A 141 -5.16 6.06 -10.34
CA GLU A 141 -4.44 4.79 -10.51
C GLU A 141 -3.33 4.88 -11.57
N ALA A 142 -3.61 5.51 -12.72
CA ALA A 142 -2.61 5.72 -13.77
C ALA A 142 -1.43 6.59 -13.31
N HIS A 143 -1.70 7.67 -12.56
CA HIS A 143 -0.64 8.52 -12.00
C HIS A 143 0.22 7.80 -10.95
N LEU A 144 -0.38 6.92 -10.14
CA LEU A 144 0.37 6.06 -9.23
C LEU A 144 1.26 5.08 -10.01
N ASN A 145 0.72 4.45 -11.06
CA ASN A 145 1.50 3.58 -11.95
C ASN A 145 2.66 4.33 -12.61
N TRP A 146 2.45 5.52 -13.17
CA TRP A 146 3.51 6.32 -13.78
C TRP A 146 4.63 6.69 -12.80
N ALA A 147 4.29 7.04 -11.56
CA ALA A 147 5.29 7.32 -10.53
C ALA A 147 6.15 6.08 -10.24
N LEU A 148 5.54 4.91 -10.19
CA LEU A 148 6.24 3.65 -9.93
C LEU A 148 7.05 3.18 -11.15
N ILE A 149 6.54 3.33 -12.38
CA ILE A 149 7.27 3.06 -13.63
C ILE A 149 8.51 3.94 -13.70
N THR A 150 8.38 5.25 -13.48
CA THR A 150 9.51 6.19 -13.47
C THR A 150 10.58 5.74 -12.48
N MET A 151 10.17 5.30 -11.30
CA MET A 151 11.07 4.80 -10.27
C MET A 151 11.74 3.47 -10.66
N MET A 152 11.03 2.57 -11.32
CA MET A 152 11.58 1.32 -11.85
C MET A 152 12.62 1.60 -12.95
N THR A 153 12.30 2.45 -13.93
CA THR A 153 13.22 2.83 -15.01
C THR A 153 14.51 3.44 -14.45
N ARG A 154 14.40 4.34 -13.45
CA ARG A 154 15.59 4.93 -12.77
C ARG A 154 16.43 3.92 -12.00
N ARG A 155 15.85 2.79 -11.57
CA ARG A 155 16.61 1.71 -10.92
C ARG A 155 17.37 0.88 -11.93
N LEU A 156 16.73 0.55 -13.05
CA LEU A 156 17.32 -0.24 -14.13
C LEU A 156 18.53 0.47 -14.75
N THR A 157 18.47 1.79 -14.92
CA THR A 157 19.57 2.56 -15.52
C THR A 157 20.64 2.99 -14.52
N ARG A 158 20.51 2.65 -13.23
CA ARG A 158 21.45 3.12 -12.22
C ARG A 158 22.73 2.30 -12.23
N ARG A 159 23.85 2.93 -12.60
CA ARG A 159 25.18 2.28 -12.69
C ARG A 159 25.79 1.84 -11.35
N SER A 160 25.34 2.41 -10.22
CA SER A 160 25.87 2.04 -8.89
C SER A 160 24.74 1.97 -7.84
N PRO A 161 24.78 1.02 -6.89
CA PRO A 161 23.90 1.02 -5.73
C PRO A 161 24.02 2.34 -4.97
N ARG A 162 22.90 2.86 -4.45
CA ARG A 162 22.93 3.97 -3.49
C ARG A 162 23.64 3.42 -2.27
N THR A 163 24.87 3.86 -2.04
CA THR A 163 25.56 3.60 -0.78
C THR A 163 24.71 4.21 0.32
N SER A 164 24.20 3.34 1.19
CA SER A 164 23.55 3.78 2.41
C SER A 164 24.62 4.41 3.29
N GLN A 165 24.67 5.73 3.37
CA GLN A 165 25.46 6.45 4.38
C GLN A 165 24.95 6.19 5.81
N TRP A 166 23.92 5.35 5.96
CA TRP A 166 23.43 4.91 7.26
C TRP A 166 24.47 3.99 7.90
N THR A 167 25.38 4.56 8.67
CA THR A 167 26.26 3.84 9.57
C THR A 167 25.41 3.26 10.69
N LYS A 168 25.39 1.93 10.83
CA LYS A 168 24.86 1.32 12.05
C LYS A 168 25.67 1.92 13.20
N LYS A 169 25.02 2.53 14.19
CA LYS A 169 25.68 2.95 15.42
C LYS A 169 26.43 1.74 15.97
N PRO A 170 27.76 1.79 16.18
CA PRO A 170 28.47 0.67 16.75
C PRO A 170 27.85 0.34 18.13
N PRO A 171 27.78 -0.95 18.51
CA PRO A 171 27.29 -1.32 19.83
C PRO A 171 28.10 -0.56 20.88
N ALA A 172 27.40 -0.03 21.89
CA ALA A 172 28.08 0.63 23.00
C ALA A 172 29.08 -0.35 23.61
N ALA A 173 30.34 0.10 23.77
CA ALA A 173 31.35 -0.69 24.47
C ALA A 173 30.79 -1.04 25.86
N ARG A 174 30.80 -2.33 26.21
CA ARG A 174 30.46 -2.76 27.56
C ARG A 174 31.58 -2.24 28.47
N ALA A 175 31.22 -1.42 29.46
CA ALA A 175 32.09 -1.03 30.56
C ALA A 175 32.27 -2.21 31.52
#